data_AF-A0A852ZAD7-F1
#
_entry.id   AF-A0A852ZAD7-F1
#
_cell.length_a   1.000
_cell.length_b   1.000
_cell.length_c   1.000
_cell.angle_alpha   90.00
_cell.angle_beta   90.00
_cell.angle_gamma   90.00
#
_symmetry.space_group_name_H-M   'P 1'
#
loop_
_entity.id
_entity.type
_entity.pdbx_description
1 polymer ?
#
loop_
_entity_poly.entity_id
_entity_poly.type
_entity_poly.pdbx_seq_one_letter_code
_entity_poly.pdbx_strand_id
1 'polypeptide(L)'
;MTGDRLDLDQLTERAMRVHALYDELNQRERGRTWNREEFMLGFVGDVGDLAKLVMAQEGARHMPGGREALHHELADCLWSVLVLARLYDVDLDTEFRRTIGELDEAISARLADPPSSAP
;
A
#
# COMPACT_ATOMS: atom_id res chain seq x y z
N MET A 1 24.40 12.87 2.70
CA MET A 1 24.14 11.54 3.27
C MET A 1 23.15 10.85 2.36
N THR A 2 23.63 9.99 1.47
CA THR A 2 22.77 9.12 0.66
C THR A 2 22.25 8.06 1.61
N GLY A 3 21.10 8.31 2.23
CA GLY A 3 20.45 7.33 3.10
C GLY A 3 20.21 6.08 2.28
N ASP A 4 20.68 4.94 2.78
CA ASP A 4 20.54 3.65 2.13
C ASP A 4 19.05 3.41 1.87
N ARG A 5 18.67 3.30 0.60
CA ARG A 5 17.27 3.13 0.21
C ARG A 5 16.90 1.67 0.47
N LEU A 6 15.94 1.44 1.36
CA LEU A 6 15.48 0.09 1.68
C LEU A 6 14.89 -0.56 0.42
N ASP A 7 15.30 -1.80 0.17
CA ASP A 7 14.65 -2.66 -0.81
C ASP A 7 13.34 -3.26 -0.25
N LEU A 8 12.59 -3.96 -1.10
CA LEU A 8 11.28 -4.49 -0.73
C LEU A 8 11.36 -5.54 0.38
N ASP A 9 12.43 -6.34 0.40
CA ASP A 9 12.65 -7.36 1.44
C ASP A 9 12.90 -6.71 2.80
N GLN A 10 13.77 -5.70 2.85
CA GLN A 10 14.06 -4.96 4.07
C GLN A 10 12.83 -4.20 4.60
N LEU A 11 12.01 -3.65 3.70
CA LEU A 11 10.72 -3.04 4.05
C LEU A 11 9.76 -4.08 4.62
N THR A 12 9.63 -5.24 3.97
CA THR A 12 8.76 -6.35 4.41
C THR A 12 9.19 -6.88 5.78
N GLU A 13 10.49 -7.09 6.01
CA GLU A 13 11.00 -7.53 7.29
C GLU A 13 10.74 -6.50 8.41
N ARG A 14 10.86 -5.21 8.11
CA ARG A 14 10.48 -4.16 9.06
C ARG A 14 8.98 -4.14 9.31
N ALA A 15 8.16 -4.30 8.29
CA ALA A 15 6.70 -4.35 8.39
C ALA A 15 6.24 -5.52 9.27
N MET A 16 6.82 -6.70 9.08
CA MET A 16 6.52 -7.89 9.87
C MET A 16 6.98 -7.79 11.32
N ARG A 17 8.09 -7.10 11.61
CA ARG A 17 8.47 -6.78 12.98
C ARG A 17 7.40 -5.93 13.68
N VAL A 18 6.85 -4.93 13.01
CA VAL A 18 5.77 -4.09 13.57
C VAL A 18 4.46 -4.88 13.70
N HIS A 19 4.12 -5.72 12.72
CA HIS A 19 2.96 -6.61 12.80
C HIS A 19 3.04 -7.54 14.03
N ALA A 20 4.20 -8.14 14.30
CA ALA A 20 4.40 -8.98 15.48
C ALA A 20 4.21 -8.20 16.80
N LEU A 21 4.63 -6.93 16.87
CA LEU A 21 4.38 -6.07 18.03
C LEU A 21 2.88 -5.79 18.21
N TYR A 22 2.14 -5.58 17.13
CA TYR A 22 0.68 -5.44 17.19
C TYR A 22 -0.01 -6.74 17.64
N ASP A 23 0.48 -7.90 17.22
CA ASP A 23 -0.03 -9.19 17.70
C ASP A 23 0.20 -9.35 19.20
N GLU A 24 1.40 -9.05 19.70
CA GLU A 24 1.67 -9.05 21.14
C GLU A 24 0.76 -8.08 21.90
N LEU A 25 0.56 -6.88 21.38
CA LEU A 25 -0.30 -5.86 21.99
C LEU A 25 -1.75 -6.33 22.02
N ASN A 26 -2.26 -6.85 20.90
CA ASN A 26 -3.62 -7.39 20.79
C ASN A 26 -3.83 -8.58 21.74
N GLN A 27 -2.85 -9.48 21.84
CA GLN A 27 -2.92 -10.59 22.77
C GLN A 27 -3.00 -10.11 24.23
N ARG A 28 -2.22 -9.08 24.59
CA ARG A 28 -2.22 -8.51 25.96
C ARG A 28 -3.51 -7.75 26.28
N GLU A 29 -4.04 -6.96 25.35
CA GLU A 29 -5.20 -6.10 25.58
C GLU A 29 -6.55 -6.79 25.36
N ARG A 30 -6.62 -7.71 24.39
CA ARG A 30 -7.87 -8.30 23.89
C ARG A 30 -7.93 -9.82 24.08
N GLY A 31 -6.83 -10.44 24.51
CA GLY A 31 -6.74 -11.90 24.70
C GLY A 31 -6.68 -12.71 23.40
N ARG A 32 -6.57 -12.04 22.24
CA ARG A 32 -6.46 -12.67 20.92
C ARG A 32 -5.73 -11.74 19.95
N THR A 33 -5.14 -12.30 18.91
CA THR A 33 -4.61 -11.53 17.76
C THR A 33 -5.72 -11.23 16.74
N TRP A 34 -5.40 -10.37 15.78
CA TRP A 34 -6.27 -10.17 14.61
C TRP A 34 -6.09 -11.34 13.63
N ASN A 35 -7.18 -11.76 13.02
CA ASN A 35 -7.11 -12.65 11.86
C ASN A 35 -6.84 -11.84 10.56
N ARG A 36 -6.60 -12.55 9.45
CA ARG A 36 -6.29 -11.91 8.16
C ARG A 36 -7.42 -11.00 7.63
N GLU A 37 -8.67 -11.35 7.90
CA GLU A 37 -9.84 -10.58 7.46
C GLU A 37 -9.96 -9.28 8.26
N GLU A 38 -9.73 -9.32 9.58
CA GLU A 38 -9.66 -8.16 10.45
C GLU A 38 -8.52 -7.23 10.07
N PHE A 39 -7.35 -7.78 9.72
CA PHE A 39 -6.23 -6.99 9.20
C PHE A 39 -6.58 -6.30 7.88
N MET A 40 -7.21 -7.01 6.94
CA MET A 40 -7.68 -6.42 5.69
C MET A 40 -8.71 -5.31 5.93
N LEU A 41 -9.62 -5.47 6.91
CA LEU A 41 -10.57 -4.43 7.28
C LEU A 41 -9.87 -3.20 7.88
N GLY A 42 -8.82 -3.39 8.68
CA GLY A 42 -7.95 -2.31 9.14
C GLY A 42 -7.36 -1.53 7.97
N PHE A 43 -6.78 -2.24 6.99
CA PHE A 43 -6.22 -1.63 5.79
C PHE A 43 -7.26 -0.82 4.97
N VAL A 44 -8.51 -1.29 4.86
CA VAL A 44 -9.58 -0.50 4.22
C VAL A 44 -9.83 0.83 4.95
N GLY A 45 -9.65 0.84 6.28
CA GLY A 45 -9.66 2.06 7.09
C GLY A 45 -8.59 3.05 6.62
N ASP A 46 -7.34 2.60 6.56
CA ASP A 46 -6.18 3.40 6.11
C ASP A 46 -6.39 3.93 4.69
N VAL A 47 -6.92 3.12 3.77
CA VAL A 47 -7.27 3.55 2.40
C VAL A 47 -8.33 4.67 2.43
N GLY A 48 -9.31 4.57 3.33
CA GLY A 48 -10.32 5.60 3.51
C GLY A 48 -9.75 6.92 4.05
N ASP A 49 -8.76 6.86 4.94
CA ASP A 49 -8.07 8.03 5.46
C ASP A 49 -7.14 8.66 4.43
N LEU A 50 -6.38 7.84 3.68
CA LEU A 50 -5.61 8.27 2.52
C LEU A 50 -6.49 9.02 1.50
N ALA A 51 -7.67 8.47 1.17
CA ALA A 51 -8.59 9.10 0.23
C ALA A 51 -9.05 10.50 0.70
N LYS A 52 -9.39 10.65 1.99
CA LYS A 52 -9.78 11.95 2.56
C LYS A 52 -8.64 12.96 2.50
N LEU A 53 -7.40 12.52 2.72
CA LEU A 53 -6.22 13.40 2.68
C LEU A 53 -5.83 13.80 1.27
N VAL A 54 -5.97 12.90 0.28
CA VAL A 54 -5.82 13.27 -1.13
C VAL A 54 -6.85 14.34 -1.51
N MET A 55 -8.12 14.16 -1.16
CA MET A 55 -9.15 15.19 -1.39
C MET A 55 -8.80 16.53 -0.72
N ALA A 56 -8.20 16.50 0.48
CA ALA A 56 -7.78 17.71 1.16
C ALA A 56 -6.58 18.39 0.50
N GLN A 57 -5.61 17.61 0.02
CA GLN A 57 -4.45 18.09 -0.74
C GLN A 57 -4.87 18.77 -2.04
N GLU A 58 -5.92 18.26 -2.70
CA GLU A 58 -6.50 18.83 -3.93
C GLU A 58 -7.50 19.97 -3.66
N GLY A 59 -7.69 20.39 -2.41
CA GLY A 59 -8.56 21.51 -2.04
C GLY A 59 -10.06 21.21 -2.09
N ALA A 60 -10.46 19.96 -2.32
CA ALA A 60 -11.87 19.54 -2.32
C ALA A 60 -12.46 19.40 -0.91
N ARG A 61 -11.60 19.37 0.13
CA ARG A 61 -11.99 19.23 1.53
C ARG A 61 -10.98 19.92 2.45
N HIS A 62 -11.39 20.29 3.67
CA HIS A 62 -10.45 20.64 4.74
C HIS A 62 -10.23 19.44 5.67
N MET A 63 -8.96 19.12 5.95
CA MET A 63 -8.53 18.10 6.93
C MET A 63 -7.34 18.63 7.72
N PRO A 64 -7.25 18.32 9.03
CA PRO A 64 -6.07 18.62 9.84
C PRO A 64 -4.86 17.77 9.40
N GLY A 65 -3.65 18.17 9.78
CA GLY A 65 -2.41 17.42 9.53
C GLY A 65 -1.72 17.73 8.19
N GLY A 66 -2.44 18.28 7.22
CA GLY A 66 -1.86 18.77 5.96
C GLY A 66 -1.05 17.70 5.21
N ARG A 67 0.02 18.13 4.53
CA ARG A 67 0.83 17.27 3.66
C ARG A 67 1.55 16.13 4.39
N GLU A 68 1.92 16.33 5.65
CA GLU A 68 2.59 15.30 6.44
C GLU A 68 1.66 14.13 6.73
N ALA A 69 0.38 14.39 7.01
CA ALA A 69 -0.62 13.33 7.17
C ALA A 69 -0.76 12.50 5.88
N LEU A 70 -0.73 13.13 4.70
CA LEU A 70 -0.78 12.40 3.44
C LEU A 70 0.42 11.45 3.27
N HIS A 71 1.63 11.91 3.65
CA HIS A 71 2.81 11.06 3.61
C HIS A 71 2.69 9.86 4.57
N HIS A 72 2.08 10.07 5.74
CA HIS A 72 1.85 9.03 6.73
C HIS A 72 0.91 7.94 6.18
N GLU A 73 -0.26 8.32 5.67
CA GLU A 73 -1.23 7.33 5.15
C GLU A 73 -0.73 6.57 3.93
N LEU A 74 0.13 7.18 3.09
CA LEU A 74 0.83 6.46 2.02
C LEU A 74 1.75 5.37 2.57
N ALA A 75 2.47 5.66 3.66
CA ALA A 75 3.35 4.69 4.30
C ALA A 75 2.56 3.58 5.01
N ASP A 76 1.46 3.91 5.67
CA ASP A 76 0.60 2.94 6.36
C ASP A 76 -0.12 2.03 5.37
N CYS A 77 -0.64 2.57 4.26
CA CYS A 77 -1.17 1.75 3.17
C CYS A 77 -0.11 0.79 2.60
N LEU A 78 1.13 1.25 2.41
CA LEU A 78 2.21 0.38 1.95
C LEU A 78 2.53 -0.71 2.99
N TRP A 79 2.60 -0.36 4.28
CA TRP A 79 2.81 -1.33 5.36
C TRP A 79 1.76 -2.45 5.33
N SER A 80 0.50 -2.09 5.22
CA SER A 80 -0.61 -3.03 5.12
C SER A 80 -0.49 -3.97 3.91
N VAL A 81 -0.10 -3.46 2.74
CA VAL A 81 0.16 -4.29 1.55
C VAL A 81 1.31 -5.27 1.77
N LEU A 82 2.42 -4.82 2.36
CA LEU A 82 3.59 -5.67 2.64
C LEU A 82 3.26 -6.81 3.60
N VAL A 83 2.51 -6.50 4.68
CA VAL A 83 2.07 -7.51 5.65
C VAL A 83 1.12 -8.51 4.99
N LEU A 84 0.13 -8.05 4.23
CA LEU A 84 -0.80 -8.93 3.53
C LEU A 84 -0.07 -9.85 2.54
N ALA A 85 0.86 -9.33 1.74
CA ALA A 85 1.66 -10.14 0.84
C ALA A 85 2.39 -11.26 1.58
N ARG A 86 3.04 -10.94 2.72
CA ARG A 86 3.72 -11.95 3.55
C ARG A 86 2.75 -12.96 4.17
N LEU A 87 1.58 -12.51 4.64
CA LEU A 87 0.58 -13.38 5.27
C LEU A 87 -0.07 -14.37 4.29
N TYR A 88 -0.08 -14.05 3.00
CA TYR A 88 -0.59 -14.87 1.90
C TYR A 88 0.51 -15.56 1.07
N ASP A 89 1.77 -15.46 1.48
CA ASP A 89 2.92 -16.05 0.79
C ASP A 89 3.06 -15.59 -0.67
N VAL A 90 2.84 -14.30 -0.90
CA VAL A 90 2.97 -13.66 -2.21
C VAL A 90 4.33 -13.00 -2.34
N ASP A 91 5.10 -13.38 -3.35
CA ASP A 91 6.30 -12.65 -3.78
C ASP A 91 5.90 -11.35 -4.50
N LEU A 92 5.81 -10.28 -3.70
CA LEU A 92 5.34 -8.99 -4.19
C LEU A 92 6.30 -8.34 -5.20
N ASP A 93 7.62 -8.54 -5.09
CA ASP A 93 8.58 -7.96 -6.05
C ASP A 93 8.38 -8.58 -7.44
N THR A 94 8.31 -9.91 -7.49
CA THR A 94 8.07 -10.65 -8.74
C THR A 94 6.70 -10.30 -9.34
N GLU A 95 5.64 -10.34 -8.53
CA GLU A 95 4.28 -10.08 -9.02
C GLU A 95 4.08 -8.63 -9.47
N PHE A 96 4.69 -7.66 -8.79
CA PHE A 96 4.65 -6.26 -9.20
C PHE A 96 5.35 -6.05 -10.54
N ARG A 97 6.56 -6.57 -10.72
CA ARG A 97 7.30 -6.46 -12.00
C ARG A 97 6.54 -7.08 -13.15
N ARG A 98 5.96 -8.26 -12.94
CA ARG A 98 5.17 -8.96 -13.95
C ARG A 98 3.93 -8.13 -14.33
N THR A 99 3.12 -7.75 -13.34
CA THR A 99 1.84 -7.07 -13.57
C THR A 99 2.01 -5.69 -14.21
N ILE A 100 2.98 -4.90 -13.73
CA ILE A 100 3.23 -3.56 -14.29
C ILE A 100 3.91 -3.65 -15.65
N GLY A 101 4.78 -4.64 -15.88
CA GLY A 101 5.36 -4.88 -17.20
C GLY A 101 4.30 -5.23 -18.25
N GLU A 102 3.39 -6.15 -17.92
CA GLU A 102 2.24 -6.49 -18.78
C GLU A 102 1.36 -5.26 -19.07
N LEU A 103 1.12 -4.41 -18.07
CA LEU A 103 0.36 -3.17 -18.24
C LEU A 103 1.09 -2.16 -19.15
N ASP A 104 2.40 -2.00 -18.98
CA ASP A 104 3.22 -1.10 -19.79
C ASP A 104 3.24 -1.52 -21.27
N GLU A 105 3.42 -2.82 -21.53
CA GLU A 105 3.34 -3.38 -22.89
C GLU A 105 1.96 -3.14 -23.51
N ALA A 106 0.89 -3.43 -22.76
CA ALA A 106 -0.49 -3.27 -23.25
C ALA A 106 -0.84 -1.82 -23.58
N ILE A 107 -0.42 -0.87 -22.74
CA ILE A 107 -0.63 0.56 -22.97
C ILE A 107 0.22 1.04 -24.15
N SER A 108 1.49 0.64 -24.21
CA SER A 108 2.41 1.02 -25.28
C SER A 108 1.92 0.55 -26.65
N ALA A 109 1.40 -0.68 -26.74
CA ALA A 109 0.81 -1.19 -27.97
C ALA A 109 -0.39 -0.35 -28.43
N ARG A 110 -1.30 0.01 -27.51
CA ARG A 110 -2.47 0.85 -27.81
C ARG A 110 -2.10 2.27 -28.26
N LEU A 111 -1.00 2.82 -27.77
CA LEU A 111 -0.51 4.13 -28.18
C LEU A 111 0.18 4.10 -29.56
N ALA A 112 0.72 2.94 -29.96
CA ALA A 112 1.34 2.75 -31.26
C ALA A 112 0.31 2.51 -32.38
N ASP A 113 -0.88 2.00 -32.03
CA ASP A 113 -1.98 1.88 -32.98
C ASP A 113 -2.48 3.29 -33.39
N PRO A 114 -2.54 3.60 -34.69
CA PRO A 114 -3.10 4.86 -35.14
C PRO A 114 -4.56 4.95 -34.69
N PRO A 115 -5.06 6.16 -34.33
CA PRO A 115 -6.45 6.32 -33.94
C PRO A 115 -7.34 5.74 -35.04
N SER A 116 -8.24 4.83 -34.65
CA SER A 116 -9.21 4.23 -35.56
C SER A 116 -9.85 5.34 -36.38
N SER A 117 -9.54 5.36 -37.68
CA SER A 117 -10.23 6.22 -38.63
C SER A 117 -11.64 5.66 -38.78
N ALA A 118 -12.52 6.05 -37.86
CA ALA A 118 -13.94 5.84 -38.00
C ALA A 118 -14.44 6.66 -39.20
N PRO A 119 -15.27 6.07 -40.09
CA PRO A 119 -15.85 6.76 -41.24
C PRO A 119 -16.84 7.86 -40.82
#